data_AF-A0A424P918-F1
#
_entry.id   AF-A0A424P918-F1
#
_cell.length_a   1.000
_cell.length_b   1.000
_cell.length_c   1.000
_cell.angle_alpha   90.00
_cell.angle_beta   90.00
_cell.angle_gamma   90.00
#
_symmetry.space_group_name_H-M   'P 1'
#
loop_
_entity.id
_entity.type
_entity.pdbx_description
1 polymer ?
#
loop_
_entity_poly.entity_id
_entity_poly.type
_entity_poly.pdbx_seq_one_letter_code
_entity_poly.pdbx_strand_id
1 'polypeptide(L)'
;MAQERLPMDEIPTPTSTLKAGDIISRMIQGLGYRFYWASKDLRTEDLSYRPSKDGASSLETLQHIYGLSLMILNAYSSTPNKRPLRALPEDYRFLRQSILTNLDQSAQLYSGKSEEEVHKMNVVFERDGKISRFPVWNLLNGPFSDAIYHTGQLVSFQLTTGNPIQKGVSVFLGKTKAMK
;
A
#
# COMPACT_ATOMS: atom_id res chain seq x y z
N MET A 1 -20.88 3.44 -16.97
CA MET A 1 -20.08 2.32 -16.47
C MET A 1 -20.12 2.40 -14.95
N ALA A 2 -20.65 1.39 -14.26
CA ALA A 2 -20.63 1.38 -12.79
C ALA A 2 -19.17 1.50 -12.33
N GLN A 3 -18.87 2.43 -11.43
CA GLN A 3 -17.54 2.54 -10.83
C GLN A 3 -17.26 1.22 -10.11
N GLU A 4 -16.30 0.44 -10.59
CA GLU A 4 -15.89 -0.80 -9.94
C GLU A 4 -15.47 -0.46 -8.49
N ARG A 5 -16.07 -1.14 -7.52
CA ARG A 5 -15.79 -0.86 -6.11
C ARG A 5 -14.38 -1.34 -5.80
N LEU A 6 -13.46 -0.41 -5.60
CA LEU A 6 -12.08 -0.74 -5.21
C LEU A 6 -12.04 -1.43 -3.83
N PRO A 7 -11.13 -2.39 -3.61
CA PRO A 7 -11.02 -3.07 -2.32
C PRO A 7 -10.46 -2.14 -1.24
N MET A 8 -10.41 -2.62 0.00
CA MET A 8 -9.80 -1.94 1.16
C MET A 8 -10.50 -0.64 1.60
N ASP A 9 -11.78 -0.45 1.26
CA ASP A 9 -12.59 0.65 1.78
C ASP A 9 -13.03 0.46 3.24
N GLU A 10 -12.80 -0.75 3.78
CA GLU A 10 -12.93 -1.14 5.18
C GLU A 10 -11.89 -2.22 5.55
N ILE A 11 -11.59 -2.34 6.83
CA ILE A 11 -10.81 -3.46 7.37
C ILE A 11 -11.78 -4.60 7.70
N PRO A 12 -11.56 -5.82 7.20
CA PRO A 12 -12.42 -6.96 7.50
C PRO A 12 -12.30 -7.39 8.97
N THR A 13 -13.32 -8.08 9.46
CA THR A 13 -13.30 -8.68 10.80
C THR A 13 -12.07 -9.58 10.95
N PRO A 14 -11.29 -9.47 12.05
CA PRO A 14 -10.13 -10.32 12.26
C PRO A 14 -10.54 -11.79 12.39
N THR A 15 -9.62 -12.68 12.04
CA THR A 15 -9.71 -14.11 12.35
C THR A 15 -9.72 -14.30 13.87
N SER A 16 -10.33 -15.40 14.34
CA SER A 16 -10.36 -15.75 15.76
C SER A 16 -8.99 -16.18 16.30
N THR A 17 -8.09 -16.62 15.42
CA THR A 17 -6.70 -16.95 15.73
C THR A 17 -5.77 -15.85 15.26
N LEU A 18 -4.65 -15.65 15.98
CA LEU A 18 -3.63 -14.66 15.65
C LEU A 18 -2.31 -15.36 15.33
N LYS A 19 -2.18 -15.90 14.11
CA LYS A 19 -0.90 -16.47 13.63
C LYS A 19 0.02 -15.38 13.10
N ALA A 20 1.31 -15.68 12.90
CA ALA A 20 2.26 -14.76 12.27
C ALA A 20 1.75 -14.15 10.95
N GLY A 21 1.13 -14.96 10.09
CA GLY A 21 0.54 -14.49 8.84
C GLY A 21 -0.63 -13.53 9.02
N ASP A 22 -1.46 -13.74 10.05
CA ASP A 22 -2.60 -12.87 10.37
C ASP A 22 -2.15 -11.49 10.85
N ILE A 23 -1.01 -11.41 11.55
CA ILE A 23 -0.41 -10.14 11.96
C ILE A 23 0.03 -9.34 10.71
N ILE A 24 0.74 -9.98 9.78
CA ILE A 24 1.17 -9.34 8.53
C ILE A 24 -0.06 -8.92 7.70
N SER A 25 -1.05 -9.80 7.58
CA SER A 25 -2.32 -9.51 6.90
C SER A 25 -3.02 -8.30 7.51
N ARG A 26 -3.10 -8.19 8.85
CA ARG A 26 -3.69 -7.05 9.55
C ARG A 26 -2.91 -5.75 9.32
N MET A 27 -1.58 -5.81 9.26
CA MET A 27 -0.76 -4.64 8.90
C MET A 27 -1.05 -4.17 7.48
N ILE A 28 -1.16 -5.10 6.52
CA ILE A 28 -1.50 -4.80 5.13
C ILE A 28 -2.90 -4.19 5.04
N GLN A 29 -3.90 -4.76 5.72
CA GLN A 29 -5.27 -4.23 5.74
C GLN A 29 -5.32 -2.81 6.33
N GLY A 30 -4.56 -2.57 7.40
CA GLY A 30 -4.44 -1.24 8.00
C GLY A 30 -3.80 -0.20 7.06
N LEU A 31 -2.76 -0.59 6.32
CA LEU A 31 -2.15 0.23 5.27
C LEU A 31 -3.13 0.47 4.12
N GLY A 32 -3.76 -0.59 3.61
CA GLY A 32 -4.73 -0.54 2.51
C GLY A 32 -5.90 0.40 2.81
N TYR A 33 -6.48 0.32 4.01
CA TYR A 33 -7.56 1.21 4.44
C TYR A 33 -7.11 2.68 4.51
N ARG A 34 -5.94 2.96 5.09
CA ARG A 34 -5.38 4.33 5.12
C ARG A 34 -5.16 4.85 3.71
N PHE A 35 -4.54 4.04 2.84
CA PHE A 35 -4.26 4.40 1.47
C PHE A 35 -5.52 4.61 0.64
N TYR A 36 -6.54 3.76 0.80
CA TYR A 36 -7.82 3.89 0.11
C TYR A 36 -8.40 5.28 0.29
N TRP A 37 -8.46 5.73 1.55
CA TRP A 37 -9.04 7.02 1.92
C TRP A 37 -8.12 8.20 1.61
N ALA A 38 -6.80 8.05 1.81
CA ALA A 38 -5.82 9.07 1.48
C ALA A 38 -5.69 9.32 -0.04
N SER A 39 -5.99 8.32 -0.85
CA SER A 39 -5.91 8.41 -2.32
C SER A 39 -7.26 8.61 -2.99
N LYS A 40 -8.36 8.71 -2.25
CA LYS A 40 -9.70 8.86 -2.82
C LYS A 40 -9.86 10.27 -3.38
N ASP A 41 -10.39 10.35 -4.61
CA ASP A 41 -10.81 11.60 -5.27
C ASP A 41 -9.70 12.67 -5.39
N LEU A 42 -8.44 12.24 -5.61
CA LEU A 42 -7.34 13.17 -5.90
C LEU A 42 -7.52 13.79 -7.29
N ARG A 43 -7.49 15.12 -7.34
CA ARG A 43 -7.64 15.93 -8.54
C ARG A 43 -6.28 16.18 -9.20
N THR A 44 -6.27 16.70 -10.42
CA THR A 44 -5.03 17.05 -11.12
C THR A 44 -4.15 18.01 -10.31
N GLU A 45 -4.74 19.01 -9.64
CA GLU A 45 -4.00 19.92 -8.76
C GLU A 45 -3.36 19.20 -7.57
N ASP A 46 -4.07 18.25 -6.95
CA ASP A 46 -3.56 17.44 -5.84
C ASP A 46 -2.40 16.55 -6.29
N LEU A 47 -2.52 15.92 -7.46
CA LEU A 47 -1.50 15.06 -8.06
C LEU A 47 -0.21 15.82 -8.41
N SER A 48 -0.35 17.06 -8.90
CA SER A 48 0.75 17.92 -9.32
C SER A 48 1.47 18.64 -8.17
N TYR A 49 0.84 18.70 -6.99
CA TYR A 49 1.37 19.40 -5.83
C TYR A 49 2.74 18.84 -5.41
N ARG A 50 3.68 19.75 -5.13
CA ARG A 50 4.99 19.47 -4.54
C ARG A 50 5.18 20.31 -3.27
N PRO A 51 5.70 19.74 -2.17
CA PRO A 51 5.95 20.51 -0.94
C PRO A 51 7.16 21.45 -1.07
N SER A 52 8.07 21.20 -2.02
CA SER A 52 9.23 22.04 -2.31
C SER A 52 9.70 21.77 -3.74
N LYS A 53 10.66 22.58 -4.24
CA LYS A 53 11.21 22.42 -5.60
C LYS A 53 11.81 21.02 -5.85
N ASP A 54 12.52 20.48 -4.86
CA ASP A 54 13.20 19.19 -4.94
C ASP A 54 12.38 18.05 -4.33
N GLY A 55 11.25 18.37 -3.69
CA GLY A 55 10.35 17.39 -3.07
C GLY A 55 9.51 16.66 -4.10
N ALA A 56 9.27 15.36 -3.86
CA ALA A 56 8.40 14.55 -4.70
C ALA A 56 6.97 15.11 -4.73
N SER A 57 6.36 15.05 -5.91
CA SER A 57 4.94 15.35 -6.10
C SER A 57 4.05 14.24 -5.56
N SER A 58 2.76 14.51 -5.33
CA SER A 58 1.79 13.47 -4.95
C SER A 58 1.76 12.29 -5.95
N LEU A 59 1.87 12.57 -7.26
CA LEU A 59 1.93 11.51 -8.27
C LEU A 59 3.20 10.65 -8.14
N GLU A 60 4.36 11.27 -7.97
CA GLU A 60 5.62 10.53 -7.74
C GLU A 60 5.57 9.73 -6.43
N THR A 61 4.94 10.27 -5.38
CA THR A 61 4.70 9.55 -4.13
C THR A 61 3.79 8.34 -4.35
N LEU A 62 2.72 8.45 -5.14
CA LEU A 62 1.87 7.31 -5.52
C LEU A 62 2.65 6.25 -6.30
N GLN A 63 3.50 6.65 -7.25
CA GLN A 63 4.35 5.74 -8.01
C GLN A 63 5.37 5.01 -7.13
N HIS A 64 5.93 5.69 -6.13
CA HIS A 64 6.79 5.06 -5.12
C HIS A 64 6.01 4.03 -4.29
N ILE A 65 4.83 4.39 -3.77
CA ILE A 65 3.95 3.48 -3.03
C ILE A 65 3.57 2.26 -3.90
N TYR A 66 3.34 2.44 -5.20
CA TYR A 66 3.13 1.33 -6.13
C TYR A 66 4.30 0.36 -6.13
N GLY A 67 5.53 0.85 -6.24
CA GLY A 67 6.73 0.03 -6.11
C GLY A 67 6.81 -0.74 -4.78
N LEU A 68 6.43 -0.10 -3.66
CA LEU A 68 6.38 -0.76 -2.34
C LEU A 68 5.28 -1.83 -2.28
N SER A 69 4.10 -1.58 -2.86
CA SER A 69 3.00 -2.55 -2.90
C SER A 69 3.38 -3.81 -3.67
N LEU A 70 4.14 -3.68 -4.77
CA LEU A 70 4.67 -4.80 -5.52
C LEU A 70 5.68 -5.61 -4.69
N MET A 71 6.55 -4.94 -3.92
CA MET A 71 7.49 -5.64 -3.04
C MET A 71 6.78 -6.48 -1.98
N ILE A 72 5.72 -5.92 -1.37
CA ILE A 72 4.90 -6.61 -0.37
C ILE A 72 4.25 -7.86 -0.97
N LEU A 73 3.67 -7.74 -2.17
CA LEU A 73 3.05 -8.84 -2.90
C LEU A 73 4.07 -9.92 -3.28
N ASN A 74 5.19 -9.51 -3.88
CA ASN A 74 6.22 -10.41 -4.38
C ASN A 74 6.90 -11.22 -3.26
N ALA A 75 7.00 -10.66 -2.05
CA ALA A 75 7.66 -11.31 -0.93
C ALA A 75 6.96 -12.61 -0.50
N TYR A 76 5.63 -12.70 -0.67
CA TYR A 76 4.87 -13.92 -0.33
C TYR A 76 5.41 -15.16 -1.06
N SER A 77 5.63 -15.03 -2.37
CA SER A 77 6.18 -16.10 -3.22
C SER A 77 7.70 -15.99 -3.42
N SER A 78 8.37 -15.09 -2.70
CA SER A 78 9.79 -14.77 -2.91
C SER A 78 10.14 -14.42 -4.36
N THR A 79 9.20 -13.80 -5.08
CA THR A 79 9.38 -13.35 -6.46
C THR A 79 10.41 -12.22 -6.50
N PRO A 80 11.41 -12.26 -7.41
CA PRO A 80 12.39 -11.18 -7.53
C PRO A 80 11.77 -9.84 -7.94
N ASN A 81 12.07 -8.80 -7.17
CA ASN A 81 11.81 -7.42 -7.54
C ASN A 81 12.92 -6.94 -8.48
N LYS A 82 12.63 -6.88 -9.78
CA LYS A 82 13.58 -6.35 -10.78
C LYS A 82 13.78 -4.86 -10.59
N ARG A 83 15.04 -4.43 -10.49
CA ARG A 83 15.43 -3.03 -10.29
C ARG A 83 16.34 -2.54 -11.43
N PRO A 84 16.14 -1.31 -11.94
CA PRO A 84 15.07 -0.36 -11.58
C PRO A 84 13.69 -0.84 -12.06
N LEU A 85 12.63 -0.39 -11.37
CA LEU A 85 11.26 -0.65 -11.82
C LEU A 85 11.07 0.13 -13.12
N ARG A 86 10.90 -0.57 -14.25
CA ARG A 86 10.75 0.05 -15.56
C ARG A 86 9.28 0.38 -15.81
N ALA A 87 9.02 1.55 -16.41
CA ALA A 87 7.69 2.03 -16.79
C ALA A 87 6.69 2.09 -15.61
N LEU A 88 6.86 3.10 -14.77
CA LEU A 88 5.86 3.45 -13.76
C LEU A 88 4.58 3.92 -14.46
N PRO A 89 3.39 3.45 -14.06
CA PRO A 89 2.15 3.96 -14.63
C PRO A 89 2.00 5.45 -14.30
N GLU A 90 1.51 6.23 -15.27
CA GLU A 90 1.23 7.66 -15.08
C GLU A 90 -0.27 7.93 -14.83
N ASP A 91 -1.15 7.03 -15.28
CA ASP A 91 -2.58 7.14 -15.03
C ASP A 91 -2.89 6.88 -13.55
N TYR A 92 -3.38 7.92 -12.87
CA TYR A 92 -3.71 7.88 -11.46
C TYR A 92 -4.74 6.80 -11.12
N ARG A 93 -5.77 6.59 -11.96
CA ARG A 93 -6.81 5.60 -11.66
C ARG A 93 -6.25 4.19 -11.69
N PHE A 94 -5.40 3.91 -12.67
CA PHE A 94 -4.69 2.65 -12.79
C PHE A 94 -3.70 2.45 -11.63
N LEU A 95 -2.91 3.48 -11.27
CA LEU A 95 -2.00 3.42 -10.12
C LEU A 95 -2.77 3.08 -8.83
N ARG A 96 -3.83 3.83 -8.55
CA ARG A 96 -4.65 3.65 -7.35
C ARG A 96 -5.26 2.25 -7.29
N GLN A 97 -5.88 1.81 -8.39
CA GLN A 97 -6.43 0.45 -8.50
C GLN A 97 -5.35 -0.60 -8.24
N SER A 98 -4.20 -0.47 -8.90
CA SER A 98 -3.13 -1.47 -8.81
C SER A 98 -2.54 -1.57 -7.41
N ILE A 99 -2.32 -0.44 -6.72
CA ILE A 99 -1.86 -0.42 -5.33
C ILE A 99 -2.87 -1.14 -4.43
N LEU A 100 -4.15 -0.80 -4.53
CA LEU A 100 -5.21 -1.40 -3.71
C LEU A 100 -5.36 -2.89 -3.98
N THR A 101 -5.31 -3.32 -5.24
CA THR A 101 -5.35 -4.74 -5.62
C THR A 101 -4.13 -5.49 -5.09
N ASN A 102 -2.92 -4.93 -5.22
CA ASN A 102 -1.70 -5.57 -4.71
C ASN A 102 -1.77 -5.78 -3.20
N LEU A 103 -2.22 -4.76 -2.46
CA LEU A 103 -2.38 -4.84 -1.00
C LEU A 103 -3.49 -5.84 -0.62
N ASP A 104 -4.61 -5.84 -1.33
CA ASP A 104 -5.71 -6.79 -1.07
C ASP A 104 -5.31 -8.25 -1.30
N GLN A 105 -4.71 -8.53 -2.45
CA GLN A 105 -4.17 -9.84 -2.75
C GLN A 105 -3.11 -10.25 -1.71
N SER A 106 -2.22 -9.34 -1.31
CA SER A 106 -1.22 -9.62 -0.28
C SER A 106 -1.89 -10.01 1.04
N ALA A 107 -2.86 -9.22 1.52
CA ALA A 107 -3.54 -9.49 2.78
C ALA A 107 -4.20 -10.89 2.78
N GLN A 108 -4.80 -11.29 1.66
CA GLN A 108 -5.40 -12.62 1.50
C GLN A 108 -4.33 -13.73 1.52
N LEU A 109 -3.21 -13.55 0.83
CA LEU A 109 -2.14 -14.55 0.75
C LEU A 109 -1.44 -14.80 2.09
N TYR A 110 -1.22 -13.76 2.90
CA TYR A 110 -0.59 -13.90 4.22
C TYR A 110 -1.56 -14.45 5.29
N SER A 111 -2.87 -14.31 5.12
CA SER A 111 -3.84 -14.73 6.14
C SER A 111 -3.75 -16.24 6.43
N GLY A 112 -3.79 -16.60 7.71
CA GLY A 112 -3.78 -17.98 8.19
C GLY A 112 -2.41 -18.68 8.14
N LYS A 113 -1.37 -18.02 7.61
CA LYS A 113 -0.01 -18.58 7.51
C LYS A 113 0.65 -18.75 8.87
N SER A 114 1.26 -19.91 9.10
CA SER A 114 2.02 -20.19 10.31
C SER A 114 3.35 -19.43 10.33
N GLU A 115 3.98 -19.43 11.50
CA GLU A 115 5.32 -18.91 11.75
C GLU A 115 6.34 -19.55 10.81
N GLU A 116 6.28 -20.87 10.61
CA GLU A 116 7.20 -21.61 9.73
C GLU A 116 6.98 -21.31 8.25
N GLU A 117 5.74 -21.10 7.82
CA GLU A 117 5.43 -20.68 6.45
C GLU A 117 5.97 -19.26 6.19
N VAL A 118 5.70 -18.33 7.10
CA VAL A 118 6.18 -16.94 7.02
C VAL A 118 7.71 -16.88 7.04
N HIS A 119 8.38 -17.68 7.89
CA HIS A 119 9.83 -17.69 8.00
C HIS A 119 10.55 -18.08 6.69
N LYS A 120 9.90 -18.86 5.81
CA LYS A 120 10.46 -19.28 4.52
C LYS A 120 10.35 -18.20 3.43
N MET A 121 9.54 -17.16 3.65
CA MET A 121 9.34 -16.07 2.71
C MET A 121 10.54 -15.11 2.72
N ASN A 122 10.83 -14.53 1.55
CA ASN A 122 11.97 -13.62 1.38
C ASN A 122 11.58 -12.42 0.53
N VAL A 123 12.14 -11.26 0.86
CA VAL A 123 12.24 -10.15 -0.08
C VAL A 123 13.42 -10.41 -0.99
N VAL A 124 13.17 -10.54 -2.29
CA VAL A 124 14.20 -10.82 -3.28
C VAL A 124 14.34 -9.63 -4.22
N PHE A 125 15.57 -9.21 -4.49
CA PHE A 125 15.88 -8.22 -5.52
C PHE A 125 16.73 -8.83 -6.61
N GLU A 126 16.50 -8.37 -7.83
CA GLU A 126 17.32 -8.70 -9.00
C GLU A 126 17.79 -7.41 -9.67
N ARG A 127 19.10 -7.25 -9.81
CA ARG A 127 19.73 -6.12 -10.51
C ARG A 127 20.86 -6.64 -11.38
N ASP A 128 20.74 -6.43 -12.70
CA ASP A 128 21.73 -6.83 -13.69
C ASP A 128 22.17 -8.30 -13.54
N GLY A 129 21.19 -9.19 -13.31
CA GLY A 129 21.41 -10.63 -13.10
C GLY A 129 21.90 -11.02 -11.70
N LYS A 130 22.21 -10.06 -10.81
CA LYS A 130 22.58 -10.34 -9.42
C LYS A 130 21.33 -10.42 -8.54
N ILE A 131 21.24 -11.50 -7.75
CA ILE A 131 20.13 -11.74 -6.83
C ILE A 131 20.58 -11.48 -5.39
N SER A 132 19.81 -10.69 -4.64
CA SER A 132 19.94 -10.56 -3.19
C SER A 132 18.65 -11.00 -2.50
N ARG A 133 18.78 -11.69 -1.36
CA ARG A 133 17.67 -12.23 -0.59
C ARG A 133 17.73 -11.69 0.83
N PHE A 134 16.58 -11.24 1.32
CA PHE A 134 16.42 -10.73 2.67
C PHE A 134 15.24 -11.45 3.33
N PRO A 135 15.33 -11.77 4.63
CA PRO A 135 14.21 -12.36 5.36
C PRO A 135 12.93 -11.52 5.29
N VAL A 136 11.77 -12.17 5.45
CA VAL A 136 10.45 -11.50 5.38
C VAL A 136 10.30 -10.33 6.35
N TRP A 137 10.95 -10.35 7.52
CA TRP A 137 10.84 -9.26 8.49
C TRP A 137 11.37 -7.92 7.96
N ASN A 138 12.23 -7.93 6.93
CA ASN A 138 12.65 -6.70 6.26
C ASN A 138 11.48 -5.95 5.58
N LEU A 139 10.34 -6.61 5.31
CA LEU A 139 9.11 -5.93 4.90
C LEU A 139 8.62 -4.95 5.96
N LEU A 140 8.71 -5.32 7.24
CA LEU A 140 8.21 -4.51 8.37
C LEU A 140 8.99 -3.20 8.47
N ASN A 141 10.32 -3.28 8.42
CA ASN A 141 11.21 -2.14 8.59
C ASN A 141 11.25 -1.23 7.36
N GLY A 142 11.18 -1.82 6.17
CA GLY A 142 11.23 -1.07 4.91
C GLY A 142 9.83 -0.88 4.34
N PRO A 143 9.39 -1.71 3.38
CA PRO A 143 8.18 -1.49 2.59
C PRO A 143 6.92 -1.09 3.35
N PHE A 144 6.59 -1.76 4.47
CA PHE A 144 5.39 -1.43 5.22
C PHE A 144 5.48 -0.08 5.90
N SER A 145 6.56 0.15 6.64
CA SER A 145 6.77 1.42 7.35
C SER A 145 6.86 2.59 6.38
N ASP A 146 7.56 2.40 5.26
CA ASP A 146 7.73 3.42 4.22
C ASP A 146 6.41 3.73 3.49
N ALA A 147 5.61 2.71 3.18
CA ALA A 147 4.29 2.91 2.56
C ALA A 147 3.32 3.66 3.50
N ILE A 148 3.35 3.37 4.81
CA ILE A 148 2.55 4.14 5.80
C ILE A 148 3.04 5.58 5.87
N TYR A 149 4.36 5.79 5.94
CA TYR A 149 4.99 7.11 5.98
C TYR A 149 4.58 7.97 4.78
N HIS A 150 4.70 7.43 3.57
CA HIS A 150 4.32 8.12 2.33
C HIS A 150 2.80 8.28 2.16
N THR A 151 1.99 7.36 2.69
CA THR A 151 0.53 7.56 2.75
C THR A 151 0.20 8.79 3.61
N GLY A 152 0.90 8.99 4.73
CA GLY A 152 0.75 10.21 5.55
C GLY A 152 1.12 11.50 4.81
N GLN A 153 2.11 11.45 3.91
CA GLN A 153 2.45 12.61 3.07
C GLN A 153 1.30 12.98 2.12
N LEU A 154 0.66 11.99 1.47
CA LEU A 154 -0.50 12.24 0.63
C LEU A 154 -1.65 12.92 1.39
N VAL A 155 -1.83 12.59 2.68
CA VAL A 155 -2.81 13.25 3.55
C VAL A 155 -2.45 14.72 3.79
N SER A 156 -1.17 15.00 4.06
CA SER A 156 -0.73 16.38 4.23
C SER A 156 -0.84 17.18 2.93
N PHE A 157 -0.51 16.58 1.79
CA PHE A 157 -0.48 17.27 0.50
C PHE A 157 -1.89 17.64 0.02
N GLN A 158 -2.83 16.70 0.09
CA GLN A 158 -4.23 16.98 -0.27
C GLN A 158 -4.89 18.03 0.65
N LEU A 159 -4.47 18.08 1.92
CA LEU A 159 -4.96 19.11 2.85
C LEU A 159 -4.47 20.50 2.41
N THR A 160 -3.21 20.63 1.99
CA THR A 160 -2.65 21.88 1.50
C THR A 160 -3.36 22.38 0.24
N THR A 161 -3.80 21.47 -0.64
CA THR A 161 -4.55 21.82 -1.85
C THR A 161 -6.06 21.93 -1.63
N GLY A 162 -6.54 21.86 -0.38
CA GLY A 162 -7.94 22.07 -0.04
C GLY A 162 -8.86 20.88 -0.29
N ASN A 163 -8.31 19.67 -0.43
CA ASN A 163 -9.05 18.41 -0.62
C ASN A 163 -8.87 17.46 0.58
N PRO A 164 -9.47 17.75 1.75
CA PRO A 164 -9.29 16.91 2.93
C PRO A 164 -9.94 15.51 2.76
N ILE A 165 -9.37 14.51 3.43
CA ILE A 165 -9.97 13.17 3.51
C ILE A 165 -11.43 13.26 3.95
N GLN A 166 -12.27 12.42 3.37
CA GLN A 166 -13.65 12.23 3.76
C GLN A 166 -13.83 12.14 5.29
N LYS A 167 -14.80 12.89 5.84
CA LYS A 167 -15.17 12.76 7.26
C LYS A 167 -15.72 11.37 7.58
N GLY A 168 -15.54 10.94 8.83
CA GLY A 168 -16.09 9.68 9.33
C GLY A 168 -15.19 8.46 9.13
N VAL A 169 -14.02 8.62 8.49
CA VAL A 169 -12.97 7.59 8.40
C VAL A 169 -12.41 7.31 9.79
N SER A 170 -12.59 6.09 10.30
CA SER A 170 -12.02 5.64 11.57
C SER A 170 -10.96 4.59 11.33
N VAL A 171 -9.70 5.01 11.37
CA VAL A 171 -8.54 4.12 11.18
C VAL A 171 -8.44 3.07 12.29
N PHE A 172 -8.81 3.42 13.52
CA PHE A 172 -8.81 2.49 14.66
C PHE A 172 -9.85 1.39 14.49
N LEU A 173 -11.07 1.73 14.07
CA LEU A 173 -12.15 0.76 13.88
C LEU A 173 -12.08 0.08 12.50
N GLY A 174 -11.32 0.64 11.56
CA GLY A 174 -11.27 0.19 10.16
C GLY A 174 -12.60 0.33 9.43
N LYS A 175 -13.44 1.28 9.84
CA LYS A 175 -14.78 1.51 9.29
C LYS A 175 -15.00 2.99 9.05
N THR A 176 -15.73 3.28 7.99
CA THR A 176 -16.11 4.65 7.63
C THR A 176 -17.59 4.85 7.89
N LYS A 177 -17.95 5.84 8.70
CA LYS A 177 -19.35 6.21 8.91
C LYS A 177 -19.93 6.77 7.61
N ALA A 178 -21.09 6.28 7.20
CA ALA A 178 -21.85 6.93 6.14
C ALA A 178 -22.17 8.38 6.57
N MET A 179 -21.95 9.33 5.68
CA MET A 179 -22.44 10.69 5.92
C MET A 179 -23.97 10.66 5.82
N LYS A 180 -24.64 11.18 6.84
CA LYS A 180 -26.07 11.47 6.80
C LYS A 180 -26.32 12.74 6.01
#